data_AF-A0AAV6YIE6-F1
#
_entry.id   AF-A0AAV6YIE6-F1
#
_cell.length_a   1.000
_cell.length_b   1.000
_cell.length_c   1.000
_cell.angle_alpha   90.00
_cell.angle_beta   90.00
_cell.angle_gamma   90.00
#
_symmetry.space_group_name_H-M   'P 1'
#
loop_
_entity.id
_entity.type
_entity.pdbx_description
1 polymer ?
#
loop_
_entity_poly.entity_id
_entity_poly.type
_entity_poly.pdbx_seq_one_letter_code
_entity_poly.pdbx_strand_id
1 'polypeptide(L)'
;AVWGSVSVQLGVRCGLCLPGFGHALCPQAGGVASGFTHVVPNDVNVQRLLQVKGRRLARATEVPVSWGSFNQGDCFILDLGEEIYQWCGSQANRFEKLKATAVAKDIRDNERHGRARVYVVEEGMEREKMIQA
;
A
#
# COMPACT_ATOMS: atom_id res chain seq x y z
N ALA A 1 19.10 22.12 -24.61
CA ALA A 1 19.25 20.80 -23.96
C ALA A 1 19.14 21.02 -22.46
N VAL A 2 18.16 20.37 -21.85
CA VAL A 2 17.64 20.66 -20.51
C VAL A 2 18.60 20.17 -19.43
N TRP A 3 18.96 21.06 -18.52
CA TRP A 3 19.53 20.77 -17.21
C TRP A 3 18.41 20.86 -16.17
N GLY A 4 18.49 19.99 -15.14
CA GLY A 4 18.23 20.43 -13.78
C GLY A 4 16.93 19.95 -13.14
N SER A 5 17.05 18.85 -12.39
CA SER A 5 16.49 18.59 -11.06
C SER A 5 15.59 19.65 -10.43
N VAL A 6 14.43 19.21 -9.93
CA VAL A 6 13.78 19.84 -8.77
C VAL A 6 13.51 18.76 -7.72
N SER A 7 14.33 18.81 -6.66
CA SER A 7 14.01 18.26 -5.35
C SER A 7 12.72 18.91 -4.82
N VAL A 8 11.76 18.11 -4.37
CA VAL A 8 10.70 18.63 -3.50
C VAL A 8 11.17 18.44 -2.06
N GLN A 9 11.53 19.58 -1.48
CA GLN A 9 11.98 19.76 -0.10
C GLN A 9 10.79 19.66 0.87
N LEU A 10 11.01 18.97 1.98
CA LEU A 10 10.18 19.09 3.18
C LEU A 10 10.09 20.56 3.64
N GLY A 11 8.92 20.94 4.12
CA GLY A 11 8.76 21.97 5.15
C GLY A 11 8.54 23.39 4.64
N VAL A 12 7.28 23.74 4.41
CA VAL A 12 6.81 25.13 4.54
C VAL A 12 5.86 25.18 5.73
N ARG A 13 6.37 25.73 6.85
CA ARG A 13 5.55 26.21 7.96
C ARG A 13 4.67 27.33 7.42
N CYS A 14 3.35 27.13 7.43
CA CYS A 14 2.41 28.22 7.17
C CYS A 14 2.39 29.11 8.41
N GLY A 15 3.17 30.19 8.38
CA GLY A 15 3.12 31.24 9.39
C GLY A 15 2.14 32.32 8.94
N LEU A 16 0.91 32.26 9.42
CA LEU A 16 0.08 33.44 9.74
C LEU A 16 -1.16 32.98 10.52
N CYS A 17 -1.04 32.87 11.84
CA CYS A 17 -2.19 32.86 12.74
C CYS A 17 -2.03 34.03 13.70
N LEU A 18 -2.68 35.15 13.38
CA LEU A 18 -2.91 36.23 14.35
C LEU A 18 -3.96 35.76 15.37
N PRO A 19 -3.84 36.10 16.66
CA PRO A 19 -4.78 35.64 17.67
C PRO A 19 -5.96 36.61 17.78
N GLY A 20 -7.18 36.09 17.69
CA GLY A 20 -8.38 36.82 18.06
C GLY A 20 -9.54 36.58 17.11
N PHE A 21 -10.64 36.07 17.66
CA PHE A 21 -11.96 35.90 17.06
C PHE A 21 -12.18 34.68 16.13
N GLY A 22 -12.72 33.64 16.75
CA GLY A 22 -13.92 32.90 16.34
C GLY A 22 -14.18 32.64 14.86
N HIS A 23 -14.07 31.36 14.48
CA HIS A 23 -14.71 30.70 13.33
C HIS A 23 -14.46 31.32 11.95
N ALA A 24 -13.50 30.74 11.22
CA ALA A 24 -13.43 30.86 9.77
C ALA A 24 -13.44 29.45 9.14
N LEU A 25 -14.62 29.03 8.69
CA LEU A 25 -14.75 27.98 7.69
C LEU A 25 -14.34 28.60 6.35
N CYS A 26 -13.22 28.16 5.79
CA CYS A 26 -12.83 28.50 4.42
C CYS A 26 -13.69 27.68 3.44
N PRO A 27 -14.56 28.29 2.61
CA PRO A 27 -15.28 27.54 1.58
C PRO A 27 -14.29 27.19 0.46
N GLN A 28 -13.99 25.90 0.29
CA GLN A 28 -13.31 25.42 -0.92
C GLN A 28 -14.34 25.35 -2.05
N ALA A 29 -14.13 26.15 -3.09
CA ALA A 29 -14.92 26.11 -4.30
C ALA A 29 -14.53 24.91 -5.18
N GLY A 30 -15.48 23.99 -5.38
CA GLY A 30 -15.57 23.14 -6.58
C GLY A 30 -15.14 21.68 -6.41
N GLY A 31 -16.05 20.77 -6.78
CA GLY A 31 -15.73 19.35 -7.04
C GLY A 31 -16.93 18.40 -7.06
N VAL A 32 -17.56 18.29 -8.24
CA VAL A 32 -18.43 17.21 -8.80
C VAL A 32 -19.30 16.32 -7.89
N ALA A 33 -20.60 16.35 -8.19
CA ALA A 33 -21.57 15.35 -7.77
C ALA A 33 -21.28 14.00 -8.45
N SER A 34 -21.18 12.94 -7.65
CA SER A 34 -21.54 11.54 -7.95
C SER A 34 -20.61 10.59 -7.21
N GLY A 35 -21.17 9.77 -6.32
CA GLY A 35 -20.52 8.52 -5.90
C GLY A 35 -20.22 8.32 -4.42
N PHE A 36 -20.79 9.09 -3.49
CA PHE A 36 -20.76 8.68 -2.08
C PHE A 36 -21.81 7.59 -1.85
N THR A 37 -21.49 6.36 -2.23
CA THR A 37 -22.13 5.21 -1.58
C THR A 37 -21.69 5.27 -0.13
N HIS A 38 -22.62 5.57 0.76
CA HIS A 38 -22.44 5.38 2.19
C HIS A 38 -22.37 3.87 2.44
N VAL A 39 -21.19 3.27 2.22
CA VAL A 39 -20.94 1.87 2.55
C VAL A 39 -20.42 1.86 3.98
N VAL A 40 -21.16 1.21 4.87
CA VAL A 40 -20.65 0.74 6.15
C VAL A 40 -19.44 -0.17 5.83
N PRO A 41 -18.17 0.19 6.10
CA PRO A 41 -17.06 -0.59 5.59
C PRO A 41 -16.53 -1.50 6.70
N ASN A 42 -17.35 -2.48 7.09
CA ASN A 42 -16.79 -3.71 7.61
C ASN A 42 -16.93 -4.71 6.46
N ASP A 43 -15.81 -5.16 5.91
CA ASP A 43 -15.75 -6.33 5.03
C ASP A 43 -16.34 -6.20 3.62
N VAL A 44 -15.98 -5.13 2.89
CA VAL A 44 -15.96 -5.28 1.42
C VAL A 44 -14.85 -6.28 1.11
N ASN A 45 -15.15 -7.35 0.37
CA ASN A 45 -14.25 -8.45 0.02
C ASN A 45 -13.01 -7.95 -0.74
N VAL A 46 -12.03 -7.37 -0.04
CA VAL A 46 -10.80 -6.85 -0.62
C VAL A 46 -9.87 -8.02 -0.89
N GLN A 47 -9.71 -8.34 -2.17
CA GLN A 47 -8.75 -9.32 -2.67
C GLN A 47 -7.89 -8.63 -3.73
N ARG A 48 -6.60 -8.46 -3.46
CA ARG A 48 -5.64 -7.88 -4.41
C ARG A 48 -4.25 -8.50 -4.24
N LEU A 49 -3.46 -8.49 -5.31
CA LEU A 49 -2.08 -8.98 -5.33
C LEU A 49 -1.15 -7.85 -5.75
N LEU A 50 -0.13 -7.58 -4.94
CA LEU A 50 0.91 -6.59 -5.24
C LEU A 50 2.24 -7.31 -5.51
N GLN A 51 2.83 -7.09 -6.68
CA GLN A 51 4.19 -7.50 -6.98
C GLN A 51 5.17 -6.44 -6.49
N VAL A 52 6.15 -6.86 -5.69
CA VAL A 52 7.25 -6.03 -5.20
C VAL A 52 8.53 -6.40 -5.95
N LYS A 53 8.96 -5.50 -6.83
CA LYS A 53 10.11 -5.71 -7.72
C LYS A 53 11.06 -4.52 -7.71
N GLY A 54 12.36 -4.80 -7.77
CA GLY A 54 13.39 -3.80 -8.06
C GLY A 54 14.72 -4.04 -7.34
N ARG A 55 15.82 -3.70 -8.01
CA ARG A 55 17.19 -3.95 -7.50
C ARG A 55 17.72 -2.90 -6.53
N ARG A 56 17.41 -1.62 -6.78
CA ARG A 56 17.83 -0.48 -5.93
C ARG A 56 16.65 0.27 -5.33
N LEU A 57 15.60 0.44 -6.12
CA LEU A 57 14.36 1.07 -5.71
C LEU A 57 13.21 0.09 -5.97
N ALA A 58 12.91 -0.74 -4.97
CA ALA A 58 11.81 -1.67 -5.06
C ALA A 58 10.46 -0.92 -5.01
N ARG A 59 9.55 -1.31 -5.90
CA ARG A 59 8.20 -0.73 -6.02
C ARG A 59 7.17 -1.83 -5.93
N ALA A 60 6.02 -1.51 -5.33
CA ALA A 60 4.84 -2.37 -5.33
C ALA A 60 3.96 -1.98 -6.53
N THR A 61 3.46 -2.95 -7.27
CA THR A 61 2.56 -2.74 -8.41
C THR A 61 1.46 -3.78 -8.36
N GLU A 62 0.22 -3.36 -8.57
CA GLU A 62 -0.92 -4.26 -8.58
C GLU A 62 -0.89 -5.16 -9.81
N VAL A 63 -1.14 -6.46 -9.60
CA VAL A 63 -1.15 -7.51 -10.61
C VAL A 63 -2.40 -8.38 -10.43
N PRO A 64 -2.83 -9.12 -11.46
CA PRO A 64 -3.94 -10.05 -11.33
C PRO A 64 -3.72 -11.06 -10.21
N VAL A 65 -4.78 -11.36 -9.46
CA VAL A 65 -4.72 -12.38 -8.41
C VAL A 65 -4.77 -13.76 -9.08
N SER A 66 -3.59 -14.30 -9.36
CA SER A 66 -3.42 -15.59 -10.01
C SER A 66 -2.03 -16.15 -9.69
N TRP A 67 -1.94 -17.46 -9.52
CA TRP A 67 -0.66 -18.17 -9.41
C TRP A 67 0.27 -17.91 -10.61
N GLY A 68 -0.27 -17.60 -11.78
CA GLY A 68 0.53 -17.23 -12.96
C GLY A 68 1.27 -15.89 -12.85
N SER A 69 0.90 -15.03 -11.89
CA SER A 69 1.60 -13.76 -11.64
C SER A 69 2.81 -13.93 -10.71
N PHE A 70 2.88 -15.01 -9.94
CA PHE A 70 3.97 -15.27 -9.01
C PHE A 70 5.24 -15.66 -9.77
N ASN A 71 6.39 -15.27 -9.22
CA ASN A 71 7.69 -15.69 -9.72
C ASN A 71 8.70 -15.79 -8.58
N GLN A 72 9.71 -16.64 -8.74
CA GLN A 72 10.71 -16.92 -7.70
C GLN A 72 11.66 -15.74 -7.42
N GLY A 73 11.73 -14.77 -8.32
CA GLY A 73 12.68 -13.66 -8.27
C GLY A 73 12.20 -12.42 -7.53
N ASP A 74 10.92 -12.36 -7.17
CA ASP A 74 10.28 -11.18 -6.58
C ASP A 74 9.56 -11.52 -5.27
N CYS A 75 9.11 -10.49 -4.55
CA CYS A 75 8.21 -10.63 -3.41
C CYS A 75 6.79 -10.22 -3.81
N PHE A 76 5.79 -10.79 -3.17
CA PHE A 76 4.38 -10.53 -3.44
C PHE A 76 3.64 -10.28 -2.14
N ILE A 77 2.61 -9.45 -2.20
CA ILE A 77 1.72 -9.18 -1.07
C ILE A 77 0.30 -9.51 -1.54
N LEU A 78 -0.24 -10.61 -1.01
CA LEU A 78 -1.63 -10.98 -1.20
C LEU A 78 -2.43 -10.41 -0.02
N ASP A 79 -3.32 -9.48 -0.32
CA ASP A 79 -4.18 -8.83 0.66
C ASP A 79 -5.59 -9.40 0.55
N LEU A 80 -6.03 -10.11 1.60
CA LEU A 80 -7.31 -10.80 1.70
C LEU A 80 -8.23 -10.16 2.75
N GLY A 81 -8.01 -8.89 3.10
CA GLY A 81 -8.86 -8.24 4.09
C GLY A 81 -8.26 -8.27 5.48
N GLU A 82 -8.69 -9.25 6.26
CA GLU A 82 -8.24 -9.50 7.63
C GLU A 82 -6.83 -10.08 7.67
N GLU A 83 -6.38 -10.68 6.58
CA GLU A 83 -5.10 -11.36 6.48
C GLU A 83 -4.30 -10.86 5.28
N ILE A 84 -3.04 -10.55 5.53
CA ILE A 84 -2.08 -10.06 4.54
C ILE A 84 -0.93 -11.06 4.49
N TYR A 85 -0.69 -11.63 3.33
CA TYR A 85 0.36 -12.60 3.10
C TYR A 85 1.50 -11.94 2.31
N GLN A 86 2.64 -11.79 2.95
CA GLN A 86 3.90 -11.44 2.31
C GLN A 86 4.57 -12.74 1.84
N TRP A 87 4.47 -13.05 0.55
CA TRP A 87 5.17 -14.17 -0.05
C TRP A 87 6.52 -13.71 -0.61
N CYS A 88 7.58 -14.44 -0.31
CA CYS A 88 8.92 -14.14 -0.79
C CYS A 88 9.44 -15.29 -1.64
N GLY A 89 9.71 -15.02 -2.92
CA GLY A 89 10.36 -15.97 -3.80
C GLY A 89 11.77 -16.34 -3.31
N SER A 90 12.19 -17.57 -3.60
CA SER A 90 13.51 -18.09 -3.19
C SER A 90 14.68 -17.23 -3.68
N GLN A 91 14.55 -16.59 -4.85
CA GLN A 91 15.56 -15.75 -5.48
C GLN A 91 15.35 -14.24 -5.24
N ALA A 92 14.35 -13.86 -4.45
CA ALA A 92 14.04 -12.46 -4.18
C ALA A 92 15.17 -11.77 -3.40
N ASN A 93 15.49 -10.53 -3.81
CA ASN A 93 16.61 -9.80 -3.26
C ASN A 93 16.25 -9.12 -1.91
N ARG A 94 17.28 -8.70 -1.15
CA ARG A 94 17.10 -8.08 0.17
C ARG A 94 16.27 -6.77 0.12
N PHE A 95 16.40 -5.96 -0.92
CA PHE A 95 15.64 -4.72 -1.07
C PHE A 95 14.15 -5.00 -1.34
N GLU A 96 13.84 -6.01 -2.13
CA GLU A 96 12.46 -6.48 -2.35
C GLU A 96 11.84 -6.99 -1.06
N LYS A 97 12.55 -7.84 -0.31
CA LYS A 97 12.07 -8.33 1.00
C LYS A 97 11.80 -7.19 1.99
N LEU A 98 12.74 -6.23 2.11
CA LEU A 98 12.56 -5.05 2.97
C LEU A 98 11.37 -4.20 2.54
N LYS A 99 11.22 -3.96 1.24
CA LYS A 99 10.10 -3.19 0.70
C LYS A 99 8.77 -3.91 0.89
N ALA A 100 8.73 -5.23 0.70
CA ALA A 100 7.55 -6.04 0.92
C ALA A 100 7.08 -5.98 2.38
N THR A 101 8.01 -6.11 3.33
CA THR A 101 7.72 -5.95 4.76
C THR A 101 7.19 -4.55 5.08
N ALA A 102 7.78 -3.50 4.49
CA ALA A 102 7.33 -2.12 4.69
C ALA A 102 5.90 -1.91 4.17
N VAL A 103 5.62 -2.39 2.96
CA VAL A 103 4.29 -2.26 2.33
C VAL A 103 3.24 -3.10 3.08
N ALA A 104 3.55 -4.33 3.50
CA ALA A 104 2.61 -5.14 4.26
C ALA A 104 2.23 -4.52 5.61
N LYS A 105 3.20 -3.90 6.31
CA LYS A 105 2.96 -3.14 7.54
C LYS A 105 2.14 -1.88 7.29
N ASP A 106 2.45 -1.16 6.21
CA ASP A 106 1.71 0.05 5.80
C ASP A 106 0.23 -0.25 5.54
N ILE A 107 -0.05 -1.32 4.77
CA ILE A 107 -1.43 -1.79 4.53
C ILE A 107 -2.11 -2.13 5.86
N ARG A 108 -1.45 -2.91 6.72
CA ARG A 108 -2.00 -3.29 8.03
C ARG A 108 -2.35 -2.06 8.88
N ASP A 109 -1.43 -1.12 9.02
CA ASP A 109 -1.56 -0.01 9.97
C ASP A 109 -2.45 1.11 9.43
N ASN A 110 -2.29 1.48 8.16
CA ASN A 110 -2.96 2.64 7.57
C ASN A 110 -4.29 2.27 6.88
N GLU A 111 -4.34 1.16 6.14
CA GLU A 111 -5.56 0.77 5.41
C GLU A 111 -6.49 -0.10 6.28
N ARG A 112 -5.94 -0.96 7.16
CA ARG A 112 -6.71 -1.87 8.01
C ARG A 112 -6.85 -1.42 9.46
N HIS A 113 -6.33 -0.24 9.80
CA HIS A 113 -6.34 0.33 11.15
C HIS A 113 -5.72 -0.61 12.20
N GLY A 114 -4.67 -1.34 11.82
CA GLY A 114 -3.96 -2.30 12.69
C GLY A 114 -4.70 -3.62 12.95
N ARG A 115 -5.90 -3.82 12.38
CA ARG A 115 -6.73 -5.01 12.67
C ARG A 115 -6.34 -6.26 11.88
N ALA A 116 -5.60 -6.09 10.77
CA ALA A 116 -5.19 -7.20 9.94
C ALA A 116 -3.95 -7.95 10.49
N ARG A 117 -3.86 -9.24 10.19
CA ARG A 117 -2.72 -10.10 10.51
C ARG A 117 -1.78 -10.20 9.32
N VAL A 118 -0.48 -10.00 9.55
CA VAL A 118 0.55 -10.15 8.50
C VAL A 118 1.26 -11.48 8.69
N TYR A 119 1.33 -12.27 7.63
CA TYR A 119 2.06 -13.53 7.59
C TYR A 119 3.18 -13.45 6.55
N VAL A 120 4.40 -13.76 6.97
CA VAL A 120 5.53 -13.93 6.06
C VAL A 120 5.58 -15.39 5.64
N VAL A 121 5.63 -15.62 4.33
CA VAL A 121 5.58 -16.93 3.69
C VAL A 121 6.75 -17.02 2.72
N GLU A 122 7.48 -18.13 2.78
CA GLU A 122 8.54 -18.44 1.82
C GLU A 122 8.00 -19.40 0.76
N GLU A 123 8.62 -19.38 -0.42
CA GLU A 123 8.33 -20.34 -1.48
C GLU A 123 8.40 -21.79 -0.97
N GLY A 124 7.34 -22.57 -1.20
CA GLY A 124 7.19 -23.95 -0.74
C GLY A 124 6.55 -24.10 0.65
N MET A 125 6.25 -22.99 1.34
CA MET A 125 5.52 -22.97 2.62
C MET A 125 4.16 -22.27 2.51
N GLU A 126 3.56 -22.31 1.32
CA GLU A 126 2.28 -21.68 1.03
C GLU A 126 1.18 -22.20 1.96
N ARG A 127 0.32 -21.29 2.42
CA ARG A 127 -0.80 -21.62 3.29
C ARG A 127 -2.05 -21.92 2.48
N GLU A 128 -2.94 -22.73 3.03
CA GLU A 128 -4.19 -23.15 2.38
C GLU A 128 -4.99 -21.97 1.80
N LYS A 129 -5.10 -20.87 2.56
CA LYS A 129 -5.81 -19.66 2.14
C LYS A 129 -5.17 -18.95 0.95
N MET A 130 -3.86 -19.06 0.76
CA MET A 130 -3.21 -18.53 -0.45
C MET A 130 -3.52 -19.40 -1.67
N ILE A 131 -3.61 -20.72 -1.49
CA ILE A 131 -3.88 -21.69 -2.56
C ILE A 131 -5.32 -21.60 -3.05
N GLN A 132 -6.24 -21.26 -2.15
CA GLN A 132 -7.67 -21.11 -2.43
C GLN A 132 -8.06 -19.74 -3.00
N ALA A 133 -7.17 -18.74 -2.91
CA ALA A 133 -7.40 -17.38 -3.40
C ALA A 133 -7.17 -17.25 -4.91
#